data_AF-A0A2D4KPF8-F1
#
_entry.id   AF-A0A2D4KPF8-F1
#
_cell.length_a   1.000
_cell.length_b   1.000
_cell.length_c   1.000
_cell.angle_alpha   90.00
_cell.angle_beta   90.00
_cell.angle_gamma   90.00
#
_symmetry.space_group_name_H-M   'P 1'
#
loop_
_entity.id
_entity.type
_entity.pdbx_description
1 polymer ?
#
loop_
_entity_poly.entity_id
_entity_poly.type
_entity_poly.pdbx_seq_one_letter_code
_entity_poly.pdbx_strand_id
1 'polypeptide(L)'
;LHTLLDLYDKINTKSSPQIRNPPSDAVQRAKEVLEEISCYQENSDAKELKRILTQPHFMALLQTHDVVAHEVYSDEALRVTPPPTSPYLNGDSPESINGDMDMENVTRVRLVQFQKNTDEPMGITLKMNELNHCIVATIMHGG
;
A
#
# COMPACT_ATOMS: atom_id res chain seq x y z
N LEU A 1 13.52 8.37 -16.96
CA LEU A 1 13.42 8.55 -15.49
C LEU A 1 12.15 9.33 -15.11
N HIS A 2 11.95 10.56 -15.61
CA HIS A 2 10.73 11.35 -15.34
C HIS A 2 9.41 10.62 -15.63
N THR A 3 9.26 9.98 -16.78
CA THR A 3 8.05 9.23 -17.13
C THR A 3 7.73 8.07 -16.18
N LEU A 4 8.76 7.45 -15.59
CA LEU A 4 8.59 6.37 -14.61
C LEU A 4 8.14 6.92 -13.26
N LEU A 5 8.69 8.07 -12.85
CA LEU A 5 8.30 8.78 -11.64
C LEU A 5 6.87 9.33 -11.75
N ASP A 6 6.50 9.90 -12.90
CA ASP A 6 5.14 10.37 -13.16
C ASP A 6 4.11 9.22 -13.13
N LEU A 7 4.50 8.04 -13.61
CA LEU A 7 3.65 6.84 -13.57
C LEU A 7 3.48 6.34 -12.13
N TYR A 8 4.58 6.29 -11.36
CA TYR A 8 4.55 5.93 -9.95
C TYR A 8 3.65 6.88 -9.15
N ASP A 9 3.83 8.19 -9.31
CA ASP A 9 3.03 9.20 -8.62
C ASP A 9 1.55 9.10 -9.01
N LYS A 10 1.21 8.86 -10.28
CA LYS A 10 -0.18 8.67 -10.70
C LYS A 10 -0.84 7.43 -10.10
N ILE A 11 -0.08 6.35 -9.88
CA ILE A 11 -0.57 5.13 -9.24
C ILE A 11 -0.73 5.34 -7.73
N ASN A 12 0.25 6.00 -7.10
CA ASN A 12 0.31 6.14 -5.65
C ASN A 12 -0.57 7.29 -5.10
N THR A 13 -0.80 8.36 -5.87
CA THR A 13 -1.64 9.51 -5.44
C THR A 13 -3.13 9.33 -5.71
N LYS A 14 -3.50 8.37 -6.58
CA LYS A 14 -4.90 8.03 -6.84
C LYS A 14 -5.43 6.92 -5.92
N SER A 15 -4.64 6.43 -4.97
CA SER A 15 -5.12 5.53 -3.94
C SER A 15 -6.21 6.24 -3.14
N SER A 16 -7.45 5.78 -3.28
CA SER A 16 -8.61 6.35 -2.60
C SER A 16 -8.35 6.45 -1.09
N PRO A 17 -8.62 7.60 -0.45
CA PRO A 17 -8.23 7.86 0.95
C PRO A 17 -9.02 7.07 2.00
N GLN A 18 -9.87 6.10 1.60
CA GLN A 18 -10.79 5.39 2.50
C GLN A 18 -10.84 3.87 2.28
N ILE A 19 -9.73 3.24 1.86
CA ILE A 19 -9.68 1.78 1.86
C ILE A 19 -9.41 1.32 3.29
N ARG A 20 -10.49 1.11 4.05
CA ARG A 20 -10.48 0.32 5.28
C ARG A 20 -9.89 -1.06 4.92
N ASN A 21 -8.92 -1.57 5.68
CA ASN A 21 -8.22 -2.83 5.37
C ASN A 21 -9.25 -3.92 4.99
N PRO A 22 -9.37 -4.31 3.70
CA PRO A 22 -10.35 -5.29 3.29
C PRO A 22 -9.96 -6.66 3.85
N PRO A 23 -10.93 -7.51 4.23
CA PRO A 23 -10.63 -8.88 4.65
C PRO A 23 -10.11 -9.70 3.47
N SER A 24 -9.20 -10.63 3.72
CA SER A 24 -8.56 -11.51 2.71
C SER A 24 -9.24 -12.88 2.60
N ASP A 25 -10.56 -12.94 2.79
CA ASP A 25 -11.35 -14.17 2.88
C ASP A 25 -12.42 -14.29 1.77
N ALA A 26 -12.35 -13.51 0.70
CA ALA A 26 -13.38 -13.45 -0.33
C ALA A 26 -13.59 -14.81 -1.03
N VAL A 27 -12.53 -15.59 -1.25
CA VAL A 27 -12.63 -16.96 -1.77
C VAL A 27 -13.35 -17.88 -0.79
N GLN A 28 -13.09 -17.74 0.52
CA GLN A 28 -13.73 -18.54 1.55
C GLN A 28 -15.22 -18.20 1.66
N ARG A 29 -15.56 -16.92 1.67
CA ARG A 29 -16.95 -16.44 1.66
C ARG A 29 -17.73 -16.90 0.43
N ALA A 30 -17.09 -16.94 -0.74
CA ALA A 30 -17.73 -17.49 -1.94
C ALA A 30 -18.05 -18.98 -1.81
N LYS A 31 -17.23 -19.77 -1.12
CA LYS A 31 -17.53 -21.18 -0.83
C LYS A 31 -18.71 -21.32 0.11
N GLU A 32 -18.75 -20.53 1.18
CA GLU A 32 -19.88 -20.51 2.13
C GLU A 32 -21.19 -20.16 1.43
N VAL A 33 -21.18 -19.17 0.54
CA VAL A 33 -22.34 -18.83 -0.29
C VAL A 33 -22.73 -20.00 -1.20
N LEU A 34 -21.77 -20.67 -1.84
CA LEU A 34 -22.06 -21.85 -2.69
C LEU A 34 -22.68 -23.01 -1.89
N GLU A 35 -22.25 -23.21 -0.65
CA GLU A 35 -22.83 -24.20 0.26
C GLU A 35 -24.25 -23.81 0.67
N GLU A 36 -24.49 -22.56 1.06
CA GLU A 36 -25.80 -22.06 1.46
C GLU A 36 -26.82 -22.13 0.32
N ILE A 37 -26.44 -21.69 -0.88
CA ILE A 37 -27.36 -21.70 -2.03
C ILE A 37 -27.61 -23.10 -2.60
N SER A 38 -26.84 -24.11 -2.20
CA SER A 38 -26.99 -25.49 -2.69
C SER A 38 -28.36 -26.10 -2.33
N CYS A 39 -28.99 -25.60 -1.28
CA CYS A 39 -30.33 -26.00 -0.82
C CYS A 39 -31.46 -25.46 -1.72
N TYR A 40 -31.20 -24.44 -2.56
CA TYR A 40 -32.21 -23.73 -3.36
C TYR A 40 -32.19 -24.15 -4.83
N GLN A 41 -32.32 -25.47 -5.08
CA GLN A 41 -32.15 -26.05 -6.42
C GLN A 41 -33.21 -25.63 -7.45
N GLU A 42 -34.37 -25.11 -7.03
CA GLU A 42 -35.41 -24.63 -7.95
C GLU A 42 -35.34 -23.13 -8.22
N ASN A 43 -34.57 -22.39 -7.43
CA ASN A 43 -34.42 -20.95 -7.58
C ASN A 43 -33.48 -20.62 -8.77
N SER A 44 -33.97 -19.79 -9.72
CA SER A 44 -33.21 -19.37 -10.90
C SER A 44 -31.98 -18.53 -10.55
N ASP A 45 -32.12 -17.64 -9.58
CA ASP A 45 -31.10 -16.69 -9.18
C ASP A 45 -29.97 -17.41 -8.44
N ALA A 46 -30.31 -18.42 -7.62
CA ALA A 46 -29.33 -19.30 -6.99
C ALA A 46 -28.49 -20.06 -8.02
N LYS A 47 -29.12 -20.55 -9.10
CA LYS A 47 -28.39 -21.20 -10.22
C LYS A 47 -27.49 -20.21 -10.95
N GLU A 48 -27.97 -19.01 -11.21
CA GLU A 48 -27.19 -17.97 -11.87
C GLU A 48 -26.00 -17.54 -11.01
N LEU A 49 -26.22 -17.30 -9.72
CA LEU A 49 -25.16 -16.94 -8.77
C LEU A 49 -24.12 -18.05 -8.68
N LYS A 50 -24.55 -19.32 -8.56
CA LYS A 50 -23.65 -20.48 -8.60
C LYS A 50 -22.81 -20.49 -9.87
N ARG A 51 -23.43 -20.23 -11.04
CA ARG A 51 -22.73 -20.18 -12.33
C ARG A 51 -21.70 -19.06 -12.35
N ILE A 52 -22.02 -17.87 -11.85
CA ILE A 52 -21.08 -16.72 -11.81
C ILE A 52 -19.91 -17.01 -10.86
N LEU A 53 -20.20 -17.44 -9.62
CA LEU A 53 -19.18 -17.70 -8.61
C LEU A 53 -18.22 -18.83 -8.99
N THR A 54 -18.65 -19.76 -9.85
CA THR A 54 -17.81 -20.88 -10.32
C THR A 54 -17.08 -20.58 -11.64
N GLN A 55 -17.31 -19.43 -12.26
CA GLN A 55 -16.56 -19.05 -13.46
C GLN A 55 -15.08 -18.80 -13.13
N PRO A 56 -14.16 -19.24 -14.00
CA PRO A 56 -12.72 -19.13 -13.75
C PRO A 56 -12.28 -17.67 -13.56
N HIS A 57 -12.86 -16.73 -14.31
CA HIS A 57 -12.51 -15.31 -14.21
C HIS A 57 -12.98 -14.69 -12.89
N PHE A 58 -14.15 -15.09 -12.40
CA PHE A 58 -14.67 -14.59 -11.12
C PHE A 58 -13.86 -15.17 -9.96
N MET A 59 -13.52 -16.46 -10.02
CA MET A 59 -12.61 -17.08 -9.05
C MET A 59 -11.24 -16.41 -9.05
N ALA A 60 -10.67 -16.11 -10.22
CA ALA A 60 -9.40 -15.39 -10.33
C ALA A 60 -9.49 -13.98 -9.74
N LEU A 61 -10.62 -13.29 -9.90
CA LEU A 61 -10.87 -11.98 -9.27
C LEU A 61 -10.88 -12.09 -7.74
N LEU A 62 -11.59 -13.07 -7.18
CA LEU A 62 -11.64 -13.30 -5.73
C LEU A 62 -10.26 -13.67 -5.16
N GLN A 63 -9.51 -14.53 -5.85
CA GLN A 63 -8.14 -14.87 -5.47
C GLN A 63 -7.23 -13.66 -5.50
N THR A 64 -7.32 -12.84 -6.56
CA THR A 64 -6.55 -11.60 -6.68
C THR A 64 -6.90 -10.63 -5.56
N HIS A 65 -8.18 -10.52 -5.21
CA HIS A 65 -8.63 -9.73 -4.08
C HIS A 65 -7.97 -10.18 -2.77
N ASP A 66 -7.99 -11.48 -2.46
CA ASP A 66 -7.42 -12.00 -1.21
C ASP A 66 -5.91 -11.79 -1.14
N VAL A 67 -5.20 -11.99 -2.26
CA VAL A 67 -3.76 -11.72 -2.38
C VAL A 67 -3.47 -10.24 -2.14
N VAL A 68 -4.19 -9.33 -2.80
CA VAL A 68 -3.98 -7.88 -2.66
C VAL A 68 -4.35 -7.40 -1.25
N ALA A 69 -5.47 -7.87 -0.70
CA ALA A 69 -5.91 -7.57 0.65
C ALA A 69 -4.85 -7.98 1.68
N HIS A 70 -4.26 -9.16 1.52
CA HIS A 70 -3.20 -9.65 2.39
C HIS A 70 -1.87 -8.90 2.17
N GLU A 71 -1.35 -8.86 0.94
CA GLU A 71 -0.01 -8.34 0.66
C GLU A 71 0.12 -6.82 0.78
N VAL A 72 -0.97 -6.08 0.55
CA VAL A 72 -0.95 -4.60 0.50
C VAL A 72 -1.57 -3.98 1.75
N TYR A 73 -2.61 -4.61 2.32
CA TYR A 73 -3.43 -3.99 3.37
C TYR A 73 -3.39 -4.73 4.71
N SER A 74 -2.73 -5.89 4.83
CA SER A 74 -2.59 -6.55 6.13
C SER A 74 -1.55 -5.84 7.01
N ASP A 75 -1.51 -6.22 8.29
CA ASP A 75 -0.52 -5.69 9.22
C ASP A 75 0.89 -6.20 8.91
N GLU A 76 1.01 -7.35 8.25
CA GLU A 76 2.28 -7.93 7.77
C GLU A 76 2.75 -7.34 6.43
N ALA A 77 1.96 -6.49 5.78
CA ALA A 77 2.31 -5.89 4.49
C ALA A 77 3.59 -5.04 4.58
N LEU A 78 4.48 -5.18 3.60
CA LEU A 78 5.66 -4.32 3.45
C LEU A 78 5.22 -2.90 3.05
N ARG A 79 5.10 -2.00 4.04
CA ARG A 79 4.68 -0.61 3.83
C ARG A 79 5.83 0.23 3.27
N VAL A 80 5.95 0.24 1.93
CA VAL A 80 6.90 1.08 1.18
C VAL A 80 6.49 2.56 1.11
N THR A 81 5.25 2.87 1.46
CA THR A 81 4.79 4.23 1.67
C THR A 81 4.27 4.31 3.12
N PRO A 82 4.78 5.22 3.98
CA PRO A 82 4.11 5.47 5.25
C PRO A 82 2.65 5.79 4.97
N PRO A 83 1.68 5.32 5.79
CA PRO A 83 0.34 5.87 5.73
C PRO A 83 0.47 7.40 5.79
N PRO A 84 -0.35 8.17 5.06
CA PRO A 84 -0.32 9.61 5.17
C PRO A 84 -0.64 9.98 6.61
N THR A 85 0.39 10.12 7.45
CA THR A 85 0.28 10.85 8.69
C THR A 85 -0.14 12.23 8.25
N SER A 86 -1.35 12.58 8.65
CA SER A 86 -1.99 13.89 8.53
C SER A 86 -1.02 15.02 8.16
N PRO A 87 -1.36 15.86 7.17
CA PRO A 87 -0.51 16.96 6.77
C PRO A 87 -0.21 17.79 8.00
N TYR A 88 1.07 18.00 8.27
CA TYR A 88 1.61 18.87 9.30
C TYR A 88 0.68 20.08 9.55
N LEU A 89 -0.14 19.98 10.60
CA LEU A 89 -0.75 21.14 11.23
C LEU A 89 -0.02 21.32 12.55
N ASN A 90 0.75 22.40 12.62
CA ASN A 90 1.25 22.91 13.88
C ASN A 90 0.08 23.03 14.87
N GLY A 91 0.22 22.45 16.06
CA GLY A 91 -0.70 22.67 17.17
C GLY A 91 -1.49 21.44 17.57
N ASP A 92 -1.00 20.81 18.63
CA ASP A 92 -1.75 20.10 19.69
C ASP A 92 -3.16 19.59 19.35
N SER A 93 -3.30 18.27 19.20
CA SER A 93 -4.55 17.59 19.50
C SER A 93 -4.25 16.29 20.24
N PRO A 94 -4.87 16.08 21.41
CA PRO A 94 -4.63 14.90 22.21
C PRO A 94 -5.34 13.69 21.61
N GLU A 95 -4.72 12.53 21.78
CA GLU A 95 -5.34 11.20 21.69
C GLU A 95 -5.95 10.79 20.33
N SER A 96 -5.08 10.38 19.42
CA SER A 96 -5.44 9.28 18.50
C SER A 96 -5.07 7.95 19.16
N ILE A 97 -5.97 7.48 20.02
CA ILE A 97 -6.05 6.08 20.42
C ILE A 97 -6.24 5.26 19.15
N ASN A 98 -5.21 4.52 18.74
CA ASN A 98 -5.29 3.12 18.30
C ASN A 98 -3.97 2.68 17.66
N GLY A 99 -3.36 1.68 18.27
CA GLY A 99 -2.38 0.81 17.65
C GLY A 99 -0.97 1.38 17.67
N ASP A 100 -0.23 0.92 18.67
CA ASP A 100 1.19 0.58 18.57
C ASP A 100 1.42 -0.31 17.33
N MET A 101 1.25 0.23 16.13
CA MET A 101 1.72 -0.41 14.91
C MET A 101 3.22 -0.23 14.94
N ASP A 102 3.94 -1.33 15.12
CA ASP A 102 5.40 -1.42 15.01
C ASP A 102 5.88 -0.59 13.82
N MET A 103 6.27 0.65 14.14
CA MET A 103 6.63 1.67 13.16
C MET A 103 8.02 1.38 12.53
N GLU A 104 8.62 0.26 12.94
CA GLU A 104 9.93 -0.24 12.56
C GLU A 104 9.94 -0.79 11.12
N ASN A 105 8.79 -1.23 10.61
CA ASN A 105 8.67 -1.90 9.31
C ASN A 105 8.42 -0.91 8.15
N VAL A 106 8.28 0.38 8.46
CA VAL A 106 7.97 1.41 7.48
C VAL A 106 9.27 2.00 6.92
N THR A 107 9.58 1.68 5.66
CA THR A 107 10.69 2.34 4.96
C THR A 107 10.28 3.77 4.63
N ARG A 108 10.66 4.73 5.49
CA ARG A 108 10.34 6.15 5.29
C ARG A 108 11.24 6.75 4.20
N VAL A 109 10.68 7.00 3.02
CA VAL A 109 11.35 7.76 1.95
C VAL A 109 11.06 9.25 2.13
N ARG A 110 12.11 10.08 2.21
CA ARG A 110 11.99 11.56 2.20
C ARG A 110 12.67 12.08 0.93
N LEU A 111 11.89 12.70 0.05
CA LEU A 111 12.44 13.41 -1.10
C LEU A 111 13.09 14.72 -0.60
N VAL A 112 14.37 14.92 -0.92
CA VAL A 112 15.08 16.18 -0.68
C VAL A 112 15.36 16.80 -2.03
N GLN A 113 14.75 17.95 -2.31
CA GLN A 113 15.02 18.72 -3.52
C GLN A 113 16.06 19.79 -3.22
N PHE A 114 17.12 19.79 -4.02
CA PHE A 114 18.14 20.84 -3.96
C PHE A 114 17.81 21.94 -4.96
N GLN A 115 17.71 23.18 -4.48
CA GLN A 115 17.63 24.35 -5.34
C GLN A 115 19.06 24.81 -5.64
N LYS A 116 19.59 24.40 -6.80
CA LYS A 116 20.92 24.78 -7.27
C LYS A 116 20.87 26.16 -7.94
N ASN A 117 21.68 27.11 -7.47
CA ASN A 117 22.03 28.29 -8.27
C ASN A 117 23.02 27.84 -9.35
N THR A 118 22.76 28.14 -10.63
CA THR A 118 23.12 27.28 -11.77
C THR A 118 24.60 26.98 -12.00
N ASP A 119 25.52 27.70 -11.36
CA ASP A 119 26.93 27.67 -11.75
C ASP A 119 27.84 26.82 -10.85
N GLU A 120 27.37 26.32 -9.70
CA GLU A 120 28.25 25.61 -8.75
C GLU A 120 27.88 24.14 -8.50
N PRO A 121 28.80 23.18 -8.63
CA PRO A 121 28.50 21.77 -8.40
C PRO A 121 28.07 21.48 -6.95
N MET A 122 27.09 20.60 -6.79
CA MET A 122 26.70 20.05 -5.48
C MET A 122 27.24 18.62 -5.36
N GLY A 123 27.81 18.29 -4.19
CA GLY A 123 28.39 16.98 -3.90
C GLY A 123 27.61 16.25 -2.81
N ILE A 124 27.59 14.92 -2.85
CA ILE A 124 27.04 14.08 -1.77
C ILE A 124 28.10 13.03 -1.43
N THR A 125 28.40 12.87 -0.15
CA THR A 125 29.23 11.77 0.35
C THR A 125 28.35 10.73 1.04
N LEU A 126 28.65 9.47 0.80
CA LEU A 126 27.94 8.32 1.37
C LEU A 126 28.89 7.59 2.33
N LYS A 127 28.36 7.07 3.44
CA LYS A 127 29.06 6.21 4.40
C LYS A 127 28.28 4.92 4.57
N MET A 128 28.97 3.80 4.74
CA MET A 128 28.35 2.54 5.14
C MET A 128 28.24 2.49 6.67
N ASN A 129 27.07 2.18 7.20
CA ASN A 129 26.89 1.95 8.63
C ASN A 129 27.33 0.53 9.03
N GLU A 130 27.27 0.22 10.32
CA GLU A 130 27.66 -1.09 10.89
C GLU A 130 26.79 -2.25 10.41
N LEU A 131 25.60 -1.95 9.86
CA LEU A 131 24.65 -2.89 9.27
C LEU A 131 24.81 -3.02 7.74
N ASN A 132 25.89 -2.50 7.15
CA ASN A 132 26.12 -2.44 5.70
C ASN A 132 25.09 -1.61 4.91
N HIS A 133 24.34 -0.74 5.57
CA HIS A 133 23.45 0.21 4.90
C HIS A 133 24.21 1.46 4.47
N CYS A 134 23.96 1.91 3.25
CA CYS A 134 24.53 3.14 2.72
C CYS A 134 23.71 4.35 3.22
N ILE A 135 24.35 5.23 3.99
CA ILE A 135 23.75 6.46 4.53
C ILE A 135 24.42 7.70 3.95
N VAL A 136 23.71 8.81 3.89
CA VAL A 136 24.29 10.10 3.53
C VAL A 136 25.16 10.58 4.69
N ALA A 137 26.43 10.85 4.42
CA ALA A 137 27.38 11.37 5.40
C ALA A 137 27.39 12.90 5.38
N THR A 138 27.45 13.51 4.20
CA THR A 138 27.45 14.97 4.06
C THR A 138 26.85 15.37 2.72
N ILE A 139 26.15 16.50 2.70
CA ILE A 139 25.72 17.18 1.47
C ILE A 139 26.55 18.46 1.39
N MET A 140 27.30 18.60 0.30
CA MET A 140 28.12 19.77 0.02
C MET A 140 27.33 20.68 -0.92
N HIS A 141 26.97 21.86 -0.42
CA HIS A 141 26.76 23.01 -1.29
C HIS A 141 28.14 23.61 -1.56
N GLY A 142 28.44 23.94 -2.80
CA GLY A 142 29.64 24.73 -3.04
C GLY A 142 29.43 26.15 -2.48
N GLY A 143 30.51 26.77 -2.00
CA GLY A 143 30.55 28.13 -1.45
C GLY A 143 30.25 28.24 0.03
#